data_AF-A0A3N6LZD9-F1
#
_entry.id   AF-A0A3N6LZD9-F1
#
_cell.length_a   1.000
_cell.length_b   1.000
_cell.length_c   1.000
_cell.angle_alpha   90.00
_cell.angle_beta   90.00
_cell.angle_gamma   90.00
#
_symmetry.space_group_name_H-M   'P 1'
#
loop_
_entity.id
_entity.type
_entity.pdbx_description
1 polymer ?
#
loop_
_entity_poly.entity_id
_entity_poly.type
_entity_poly.pdbx_seq_one_letter_code
_entity_poly.pdbx_strand_id
1 'polypeptide(L)'
;MIELVAESDNDLSVRTLAREIAAREQDVPMDCATGEPYRNVYNALSQTHLSTLSDTDVIIYDPERQTVAPGPNLTITLLLSNLNQAAFQTLWNPEEGR
;
A
#
# COMPACT_ATOMS: atom_id res chain seq x y z
N MET A 1 0.76 -1.57 0.15
CA MET A 1 0.40 -0.43 1.04
C MET A 1 -0.69 -0.81 2.03
N ILE A 2 -1.87 -1.23 1.58
CA ILE A 2 -3.01 -1.54 2.45
C ILE A 2 -2.65 -2.60 3.50
N GLU A 3 -1.89 -3.64 3.10
CA GLU A 3 -1.32 -4.65 4.01
C GLU A 3 -0.45 -4.03 5.10
N LEU A 4 0.41 -3.06 4.77
CA LEU A 4 1.28 -2.39 5.74
C LEU A 4 0.51 -1.62 6.79
N VAL A 5 -0.58 -0.95 6.39
CA VAL A 5 -1.46 -0.23 7.31
C VAL A 5 -2.24 -1.21 8.19
N ALA A 6 -2.52 -2.41 7.71
CA ALA A 6 -3.19 -3.46 8.46
C ALA A 6 -2.29 -4.16 9.48
N GLU A 7 -0.99 -4.27 9.17
CA GLU A 7 0.03 -4.85 10.04
C GLU A 7 0.48 -3.89 11.15
N SER A 8 0.19 -2.60 11.04
CA SER A 8 0.59 -1.60 12.03
C SER A 8 -0.44 -1.44 13.15
N ASP A 9 0.01 -1.63 14.40
CA ASP A 9 -0.79 -1.37 15.60
C ASP A 9 -1.00 0.12 15.91
N ASN A 10 -0.28 1.01 15.23
CA ASN A 10 -0.33 2.47 15.42
C ASN A 10 -0.29 3.21 14.07
N ASP A 11 -0.62 4.50 14.09
CA ASP A 11 -0.49 5.40 12.95
C ASP A 11 0.91 5.31 12.29
N LEU A 12 0.93 5.08 10.98
CA LEU A 12 2.15 5.05 10.18
C LEU A 12 2.42 6.40 9.54
N SER A 13 3.68 6.83 9.54
CA SER A 13 4.07 8.01 8.75
C SER A 13 4.08 7.68 7.25
N VAL A 14 3.69 8.64 6.40
CA VAL A 14 3.76 8.50 4.94
C VAL A 14 5.20 8.21 4.47
N ARG A 15 6.20 8.74 5.18
CA ARG A 15 7.62 8.48 4.89
C ARG A 15 7.99 7.02 5.16
N THR A 16 7.54 6.46 6.28
CA THR A 16 7.74 5.04 6.60
C THR A 16 7.08 4.18 5.52
N LEU A 17 5.82 4.49 5.19
CA LEU A 17 5.06 3.76 4.18
C LEU A 17 5.74 3.80 2.81
N ALA A 18 6.21 4.96 2.37
CA ALA A 18 6.90 5.10 1.08
C ALA A 18 8.24 4.35 1.04
N ARG A 19 9.00 4.38 2.14
CA ARG A 19 10.28 3.67 2.24
C ARG A 19 10.09 2.15 2.23
N GLU A 20 9.08 1.69 2.96
CA GLU A 20 8.75 0.28 3.10
C GLU A 20 8.21 -0.33 1.79
N ILE A 21 7.46 0.45 1.01
CA ILE A 21 7.04 0.09 -0.34
C ILE A 21 8.23 0.09 -1.31
N ALA A 22 9.04 1.15 -1.32
CA ALA A 22 10.23 1.21 -2.18
C ALA A 22 11.22 0.08 -1.90
N ALA A 23 11.41 -0.29 -0.63
CA ALA A 23 12.22 -1.43 -0.21
C ALA A 23 11.73 -2.75 -0.81
N ARG A 24 10.41 -3.02 -0.74
CA ARG A 24 9.78 -4.20 -1.34
C ARG A 24 9.89 -4.21 -2.86
N GLU A 25 9.67 -3.06 -3.52
CA GLU A 25 9.74 -2.96 -4.99
C GLU A 25 11.15 -3.19 -5.53
N GLN A 26 12.17 -2.77 -4.78
CA GLN A 26 13.57 -2.91 -5.18
C GLN A 26 14.24 -4.17 -4.65
N ASP A 27 13.56 -4.94 -3.80
CA ASP A 27 14.13 -6.09 -3.08
C ASP A 27 15.40 -5.72 -2.29
N VAL A 28 15.33 -4.63 -1.51
CA VAL A 28 16.44 -4.14 -0.69
C VAL A 28 16.00 -3.89 0.75
N PRO A 29 16.94 -3.87 1.73
CA PRO A 29 16.62 -3.46 3.10
C PRO A 29 16.04 -2.05 3.16
N MET A 30 15.17 -1.80 4.15
CA MET A 30 14.49 -0.52 4.32
C MET A 30 15.46 0.68 4.37
N ASP A 31 16.60 0.52 5.04
CA ASP A 31 17.63 1.55 5.17
C ASP A 31 18.35 1.88 3.85
N CYS A 32 18.31 0.96 2.88
CA CYS A 32 18.86 1.13 1.54
C CYS A 32 17.86 1.76 0.56
N ALA A 33 16.56 1.74 0.87
CA ALA A 33 15.49 2.30 0.05
C ALA A 33 15.48 3.84 0.10
N THR A 34 16.41 4.44 -0.63
CA THR A 34 16.67 5.89 -0.65
C THR A 34 16.67 6.43 -2.07
N GLY A 35 16.88 7.74 -2.23
CA GLY A 35 17.05 8.35 -3.55
C GLY A 35 15.75 8.46 -4.36
N GLU A 36 15.84 8.15 -5.64
CA GLU A 36 14.74 8.31 -6.61
C GLU A 36 13.57 7.34 -6.43
N PRO A 37 13.78 6.03 -6.21
CA PRO A 37 12.70 5.07 -5.95
C PRO A 37 11.81 5.49 -4.78
N TYR A 38 12.41 5.82 -3.63
CA TYR A 38 11.70 6.34 -2.47
C TYR A 38 10.89 7.60 -2.79
N ARG A 39 11.48 8.57 -3.51
CA ARG A 39 10.79 9.82 -3.87
C ARG A 39 9.60 9.57 -4.79
N ASN A 40 9.74 8.66 -5.75
CA ASN A 40 8.68 8.32 -6.69
C ASN A 40 7.48 7.72 -5.95
N VAL A 41 7.73 6.75 -5.06
CA VAL A 41 6.68 6.18 -4.21
C VAL A 41 6.04 7.26 -3.35
N TYR A 42 6.83 8.04 -2.61
CA TYR A 42 6.32 9.10 -1.73
C TYR A 42 5.40 10.08 -2.48
N ASN A 43 5.81 10.50 -3.68
CA ASN A 43 5.02 11.39 -4.52
C ASN A 43 3.71 10.72 -4.97
N ALA A 44 3.77 9.47 -5.45
CA ALA A 44 2.58 8.74 -5.86
C ALA A 44 1.59 8.57 -4.71
N LEU A 45 2.07 8.24 -3.51
CA LEU A 45 1.23 8.14 -2.32
C LEU A 45 0.53 9.46 -2.01
N SER A 46 1.31 10.54 -1.94
CA SER A 46 0.83 11.86 -1.51
C SER A 46 -0.09 12.53 -2.53
N GLN A 47 0.09 12.26 -3.82
CA GLN A 47 -0.67 12.92 -4.89
C GLN A 47 -2.03 12.27 -5.16
N THR A 48 -2.13 10.94 -5.04
CA THR A 48 -3.32 10.22 -5.50
C THR A 48 -3.78 9.16 -4.50
N HIS A 49 -2.89 8.23 -4.12
CA HIS A 49 -3.34 7.02 -3.43
C HIS A 49 -3.92 7.30 -2.04
N LEU A 50 -3.29 8.18 -1.26
CA LEU A 50 -3.75 8.44 0.11
C LEU A 50 -5.11 9.15 0.14
N SER A 51 -5.33 10.15 -0.71
CA SER A 51 -6.62 10.82 -0.80
C SER A 51 -7.71 9.88 -1.29
N THR A 52 -7.47 9.09 -2.34
CA THR A 52 -8.47 8.15 -2.87
C THR A 52 -8.86 7.06 -1.85
N LEU A 53 -7.90 6.53 -1.10
CA LEU A 53 -8.18 5.53 -0.06
C LEU A 53 -8.87 6.16 1.15
N SER A 54 -8.57 7.43 1.46
CA SER A 54 -9.27 8.16 2.52
C SER A 54 -10.71 8.49 2.13
N ASP A 55 -10.96 8.90 0.88
CA ASP A 55 -12.29 9.21 0.35
C ASP A 55 -13.23 7.99 0.34
N THR A 56 -12.67 6.78 0.43
CA THR A 56 -13.39 5.51 0.47
C THR A 56 -13.40 4.87 1.86
N ASP A 57 -12.97 5.60 2.89
CA ASP A 57 -12.86 5.16 4.28
C ASP A 57 -11.99 3.89 4.49
N VAL A 58 -11.10 3.58 3.55
CA VAL A 58 -10.17 2.45 3.67
C VAL A 58 -9.05 2.79 4.65
N ILE A 59 -8.61 4.04 4.63
CA ILE A 59 -7.64 4.60 5.58
C ILE A 59 -8.17 5.91 6.15
N ILE A 60 -7.62 6.35 7.27
CA ILE A 60 -7.72 7.72 7.76
C ILE A 60 -6.39 8.39 7.46
N TYR A 61 -6.39 9.41 6.59
CA TYR A 61 -5.19 10.15 6.23
C TYR A 61 -5.19 11.54 6.87
N ASP A 62 -4.17 11.85 7.67
CA ASP A 62 -3.91 13.19 8.20
C ASP A 62 -2.84 13.89 7.33
N PRO A 63 -3.21 14.83 6.47
CA PRO A 63 -2.26 15.52 5.61
C PRO A 63 -1.39 16.53 6.37
N GLU A 64 -1.82 17.04 7.53
CA GLU A 64 -1.01 17.97 8.32
C GLU A 64 0.11 17.21 9.04
N ARG A 65 -0.22 16.06 9.63
CA ARG A 65 0.75 15.20 10.34
C ARG A 65 1.50 14.24 9.42
N GLN A 66 1.04 14.06 8.18
CA GLN A 66 1.57 13.08 7.22
C GLN A 66 1.54 11.67 7.82
N THR A 67 0.40 11.31 8.42
CA THR A 67 0.16 10.00 9.04
C THR A 67 -1.05 9.31 8.45
N VAL A 68 -1.04 7.98 8.51
CA VAL A 68 -2.08 7.10 7.99
C VAL A 68 -2.46 6.11 9.08
N ALA A 69 -3.76 5.96 9.31
CA ALA A 69 -4.32 4.98 10.23
C ALA A 69 -5.34 4.07 9.51
N PRO A 70 -5.65 2.89 10.07
CA PRO A 70 -6.75 2.05 9.60
C PRO A 70 -8.09 2.78 9.54
N GLY A 71 -8.77 2.70 8.39
CA GLY A 71 -10.16 3.13 8.24
C GLY A 71 -11.14 1.97 8.44
N PRO A 72 -12.45 2.25 8.59
CA PRO A 72 -13.46 1.22 8.80
C PRO A 72 -13.58 0.21 7.64
N ASN A 73 -13.23 0.61 6.41
CA ASN A 73 -13.27 -0.27 5.25
C ASN A 73 -11.96 -1.04 5.00
N LEU A 74 -10.96 -0.92 5.90
CA LEU A 74 -9.66 -1.58 5.71
C LEU A 74 -9.80 -3.10 5.59
N THR A 75 -10.52 -3.71 6.53
CA THR A 75 -10.67 -5.18 6.59
C THR A 75 -11.35 -5.76 5.35
N ILE A 76 -12.43 -5.13 4.88
CA ILE A 76 -13.14 -5.62 3.68
C ILE A 76 -12.30 -5.42 2.42
N THR A 77 -11.53 -4.33 2.35
CA THR A 77 -10.61 -4.07 1.24
C THR A 77 -9.50 -5.12 1.18
N LEU A 78 -8.92 -5.51 2.33
CA LEU A 78 -7.94 -6.60 2.40
C LEU A 78 -8.54 -7.93 1.96
N LEU A 79 -9.76 -8.24 2.40
CA LEU A 79 -10.44 -9.48 1.98
C LEU A 79 -10.63 -9.50 0.46
N LEU A 80 -11.14 -8.41 -0.12
CA LEU A 80 -11.35 -8.30 -1.57
C LEU A 80 -10.04 -8.38 -2.35
N SER A 81 -8.96 -7.77 -1.85
CA SER A 81 -7.63 -7.86 -2.46
C SER A 81 -7.10 -9.30 -2.48
N ASN A 82 -7.21 -10.00 -1.36
CA ASN A 82 -6.78 -11.41 -1.25
C ASN A 82 -7.62 -12.34 -2.13
N LEU A 83 -8.94 -12.15 -2.16
CA LEU A 83 -9.84 -12.92 -3.02
C LEU A 83 -9.54 -12.68 -4.50
N ASN A 84 -9.33 -11.42 -4.89
CA ASN A 84 -8.98 -11.07 -6.28
C ASN A 84 -7.65 -11.70 -6.69
N GLN A 85 -6.64 -11.66 -5.83
CA GLN A 85 -5.34 -12.30 -6.11
C GLN A 85 -5.50 -13.81 -6.29
N ALA A 86 -6.20 -14.49 -5.38
CA ALA A 86 -6.43 -15.93 -5.47
C ALA A 86 -7.25 -16.33 -6.71
N ALA A 87 -8.30 -15.56 -7.02
CA ALA A 87 -9.11 -15.76 -8.22
C ALA A 87 -8.27 -15.55 -9.49
N PHE A 88 -7.43 -14.53 -9.54
CA PHE A 88 -6.51 -14.31 -10.66
C PHE A 88 -5.56 -15.50 -10.84
N GLN A 89 -4.90 -15.95 -9.78
CA GLN A 89 -3.99 -17.11 -9.86
C GLN A 89 -4.70 -18.41 -10.29
N THR A 90 -5.98 -18.58 -9.93
CA THR A 90 -6.74 -19.80 -10.21
C THR A 90 -7.36 -19.79 -11.61
N LEU A 91 -7.91 -18.65 -12.04
CA LEU A 91 -8.65 -18.51 -13.30
C LEU A 91 -7.75 -18.09 -14.47
N TRP A 92 -6.63 -17.43 -14.18
CA TRP A 92 -5.66 -17.01 -15.19
C TRP A 92 -4.47 -17.97 -15.19
N ASN A 93 -4.57 -19.04 -15.96
CA ASN A 93 -3.46 -19.98 -16.17
C ASN A 93 -2.89 -19.75 -17.59
N PRO A 94 -1.74 -19.07 -17.76
CA PRO A 94 -1.20 -18.74 -19.08
C PRO A 94 -0.72 -19.97 -19.88
N GLU A 95 -0.71 -21.16 -19.28
CA GLU A 95 -0.25 -22.42 -19.90
C GLU A 95 -1.34 -23.12 -20.74
N GLU A 96 -2.62 -22.70 -20.69
CA GLU A 96 -3.71 -23.30 -21.48
C GLU A 96 -3.93 -22.62 -22.84
N GLY A 97 -3.10 -21.62 -23.19
CA GLY A 97 -3.22 -20.82 -24.41
C GLY A 97 -2.10 -21.02 -25.43
N ARG A 98 -1.47 -22.20 -25.51
CA ARG A 98 -0.38 -22.48 -26.46
C ARG A 98 -0.63 -23.69 -27.34
#